data_AF-A0A6M3L8H8-F1
#
_entry.id   AF-A0A6M3L8H8-F1
#
_cell.length_a   1.000
_cell.length_b   1.000
_cell.length_c   1.000
_cell.angle_alpha   90.00
_cell.angle_beta   90.00
_cell.angle_gamma   90.00
#
_symmetry.space_group_name_H-M   'P 1'
#
loop_
_entity.id
_entity.type
_entity.pdbx_description
1 polymer ?
#
loop_
_entity_poly.entity_id
_entity_poly.type
_entity_poly.pdbx_seq_one_letter_code
_entity_poly.pdbx_strand_id
1 'polypeptide(L)'
;MAYEKCAICGGLFKIPKWRVGKAKYCSIKCQHQMLKNTGGVWKGKKRSKKTIKRMKLAKNNGQFKKGHIPWSAGKKIGVPVNAFGKGHIPWNKGKTGVFSEETLQKIRDARARQTFPHGKDHWHWKDVPAYSAVHKWLVKEYGNPQFCEFCGIEGEYKERKDGSKFWTIEWSNKTGQYIKDRKHYFGLCAKCHINYDKGHTKQK
;
A
#
# COMPACT_ATOMS: atom_id res chain seq x y z
N MET A 1 -28.48 -9.80 6.43
CA MET A 1 -28.00 -9.46 7.78
C MET A 1 -28.27 -10.66 8.67
N ALA A 2 -27.49 -10.85 9.74
CA ALA A 2 -27.70 -11.91 10.72
C ALA A 2 -27.64 -11.31 12.13
N TYR A 3 -28.13 -12.06 13.12
CA TYR A 3 -28.09 -11.68 14.53
C TYR A 3 -27.32 -12.74 15.31
N GLU A 4 -26.46 -12.31 16.23
CA GLU A 4 -25.75 -13.21 17.15
C GLU A 4 -25.88 -12.73 18.59
N LYS A 5 -25.74 -13.68 19.53
CA LYS A 5 -25.82 -13.43 20.96
C LYS A 5 -24.44 -13.03 21.49
N CYS A 6 -24.35 -11.90 22.18
CA CYS A 6 -23.10 -11.45 22.80
C CYS A 6 -22.66 -12.43 23.89
N ALA A 7 -21.39 -12.86 23.86
CA ALA A 7 -20.83 -13.82 24.82
C ALA A 7 -20.70 -13.27 26.26
N ILE A 8 -20.91 -11.96 26.46
CA ILE A 8 -20.77 -11.30 27.77
C ILE A 8 -22.11 -10.85 28.34
N CYS A 9 -22.86 -10.03 27.62
CA CYS A 9 -24.15 -9.52 28.11
C CYS A 9 -25.36 -10.35 27.66
N GLY A 10 -25.19 -11.33 26.76
CA GLY A 10 -26.29 -12.13 26.22
C GLY A 10 -27.22 -11.38 25.25
N GLY A 11 -27.01 -10.09 24.99
CA GLY A 11 -27.83 -9.31 24.06
C GLY A 11 -27.62 -9.72 22.60
N LEU A 12 -28.70 -9.71 21.82
CA LEU A 12 -28.65 -9.94 20.37
C LEU A 12 -28.14 -8.68 19.65
N PHE A 13 -27.22 -8.84 18.70
CA PHE A 13 -26.71 -7.72 17.91
C PHE A 13 -26.57 -8.08 16.43
N LYS A 14 -26.73 -7.07 15.58
CA LYS A 14 -26.78 -7.21 14.13
C LYS A 14 -25.37 -7.30 13.55
N ILE A 15 -25.13 -8.27 12.69
CA ILE A 15 -23.85 -8.47 12.00
C ILE A 15 -24.02 -8.70 10.48
N PRO A 16 -23.02 -8.33 9.67
CA PRO A 16 -22.94 -8.74 8.27
C PRO A 16 -22.83 -10.27 8.13
N LYS A 17 -23.40 -10.86 7.06
CA LYS A 17 -23.41 -12.32 6.84
C LYS A 17 -22.00 -12.95 6.89
N TRP A 18 -20.97 -12.26 6.41
CA TRP A 18 -19.58 -12.75 6.39
C TRP A 18 -18.90 -12.80 7.78
N ARG A 19 -19.54 -12.26 8.83
CA ARG A 19 -19.07 -12.32 10.22
C ARG A 19 -19.79 -13.35 11.09
N VAL A 20 -20.76 -14.07 10.55
CA VAL A 20 -21.46 -15.14 11.28
C VAL A 20 -20.44 -16.20 11.75
N GLY A 21 -20.48 -16.56 13.03
CA GLY A 21 -19.54 -17.43 13.74
C GLY A 21 -18.24 -16.75 14.20
N LYS A 22 -17.98 -15.50 13.79
CA LYS A 22 -16.74 -14.77 14.12
C LYS A 22 -16.97 -13.64 15.13
N ALA A 23 -18.17 -13.06 15.16
CA ALA A 23 -18.46 -11.89 16.00
C ALA A 23 -18.91 -12.31 17.40
N LYS A 24 -18.07 -12.08 18.42
CA LYS A 24 -18.35 -12.54 19.80
C LYS A 24 -19.02 -11.50 20.71
N TYR A 25 -18.92 -10.22 20.37
CA TYR A 25 -19.30 -9.11 21.27
C TYR A 25 -20.12 -8.06 20.54
N CYS A 26 -21.19 -7.59 21.20
CA CYS A 26 -22.05 -6.54 20.66
C CYS A 26 -21.40 -5.15 20.68
N SER A 27 -20.36 -4.94 21.49
CA SER A 27 -19.70 -3.65 21.67
C SER A 27 -18.25 -3.80 22.15
N ILE A 28 -17.45 -2.75 21.95
CA ILE A 28 -16.08 -2.65 22.50
C ILE A 28 -16.10 -2.77 24.03
N LYS A 29 -17.14 -2.25 24.71
CA LYS A 29 -17.31 -2.38 26.15
C LYS A 29 -17.39 -3.85 26.59
N CYS A 30 -18.21 -4.66 25.91
CA CYS A 30 -18.30 -6.10 26.17
C CYS A 30 -16.98 -6.82 25.87
N GLN A 31 -16.29 -6.45 24.80
CA GLN A 31 -14.96 -7.00 24.49
C GLN A 31 -13.94 -6.71 25.61
N HIS A 32 -13.90 -5.46 26.12
CA HIS A 32 -13.01 -5.10 27.22
C HIS A 32 -13.38 -5.80 28.53
N GLN A 33 -14.67 -5.97 28.81
CA GLN A 33 -15.11 -6.70 30.00
C GLN A 33 -14.70 -8.18 29.95
N MET A 34 -14.77 -8.81 28.76
CA MET A 34 -14.18 -10.14 28.56
C MET A 34 -12.70 -10.16 28.91
N LEU A 35 -11.90 -9.22 28.36
CA LEU A 35 -10.45 -9.15 28.59
C LEU A 35 -10.10 -8.94 30.07
N LYS A 36 -10.91 -8.17 30.80
CA LYS A 36 -10.79 -7.99 32.26
C LYS A 36 -11.11 -9.28 33.02
N ASN A 37 -12.22 -9.93 32.67
CA ASN A 37 -12.66 -11.19 33.31
C ASN A 37 -11.67 -12.34 33.06
N THR A 38 -10.97 -12.36 31.93
CA THR A 38 -9.90 -13.33 31.65
C THR A 38 -8.61 -13.06 32.43
N GLY A 39 -8.60 -12.11 33.37
CA GLY A 39 -7.44 -11.79 34.20
C GLY A 39 -6.37 -11.05 33.42
N GLY A 40 -6.69 -9.81 33.03
CA GLY A 40 -5.85 -8.89 32.25
C GLY A 40 -4.33 -9.01 32.50
N VAL A 41 -3.60 -8.76 31.42
CA VAL A 41 -2.24 -9.25 31.10
C VAL A 41 -2.31 -10.68 30.59
N TRP A 42 -2.07 -10.84 29.28
CA TRP A 42 -1.62 -12.12 28.73
C TRP A 42 -0.38 -12.55 29.51
N LYS A 43 -0.56 -13.26 30.63
CA LYS A 43 0.48 -14.07 31.24
C LYS A 43 0.73 -15.15 30.20
N GLY A 44 1.57 -14.83 29.22
CA GLY A 44 1.86 -15.70 28.10
C GLY A 44 2.09 -17.10 28.64
N LYS A 45 1.57 -18.12 27.95
CA LYS A 45 1.66 -19.53 28.39
C LYS A 45 3.04 -19.77 29.02
N LYS A 46 3.08 -20.33 30.24
CA LYS A 46 4.34 -20.64 30.93
C LYS A 46 5.26 -21.34 29.91
N ARG A 47 6.40 -20.71 29.61
CA ARG A 47 7.33 -21.24 28.61
C ARG A 47 7.77 -22.64 29.05
N SER A 48 7.88 -23.56 28.09
CA SER A 48 8.38 -24.91 28.39
C SER A 48 9.77 -24.85 29.02
N LYS A 49 10.12 -25.83 29.86
CA LYS A 49 11.48 -25.94 30.43
C LYS A 49 12.56 -25.93 29.32
N LYS A 50 12.28 -26.57 28.17
CA LYS A 50 13.15 -26.57 26.97
C LYS A 50 13.36 -25.16 26.39
N THR A 51 12.28 -24.38 26.25
CA THR A 51 12.35 -22.99 25.78
C THR A 51 13.14 -22.10 26.74
N ILE A 52 12.90 -22.25 28.05
CA ILE A 52 13.65 -21.52 29.09
C ILE A 52 15.14 -21.86 28.99
N LYS A 53 15.50 -23.13 28.81
CA LYS A 53 16.90 -23.57 28.63
C LYS A 53 17.54 -22.96 27.38
N ARG A 54 16.86 -22.95 26.22
CA ARG A 54 17.35 -22.31 24.98
C ARG A 54 17.58 -20.81 25.17
N MET A 55 16.67 -20.10 25.84
CA MET A 55 16.83 -18.67 26.11
C MET A 55 18.00 -18.37 27.05
N LYS A 56 18.24 -19.22 28.06
CA LYS A 56 19.41 -19.11 28.93
C LYS A 56 20.72 -19.32 28.15
N LEU A 57 20.77 -20.33 27.28
CA LEU A 57 21.94 -20.59 26.44
C LEU A 57 22.23 -19.42 25.48
N ALA A 58 21.19 -18.85 24.87
CA ALA A 58 21.31 -17.72 23.95
C ALA A 58 21.81 -16.43 24.62
N LYS A 59 21.45 -16.20 25.90
CA LYS A 59 21.95 -15.04 26.66
C LYS A 59 23.47 -15.08 26.85
N ASN A 60 24.06 -16.26 26.94
CA ASN A 60 25.51 -16.40 27.16
C ASN A 60 26.33 -16.21 25.88
N ASN A 61 25.73 -16.39 24.69
CA ASN A 61 26.47 -16.32 23.42
C ASN A 61 26.33 -14.97 22.68
N GLY A 62 25.51 -14.03 23.16
CA GLY A 62 25.23 -12.77 22.46
C GLY A 62 25.21 -11.51 23.33
N GLN A 63 25.51 -11.61 24.62
CA GLN A 63 25.70 -10.41 25.44
C GLN A 63 27.10 -9.86 25.23
N PHE A 64 27.17 -8.59 24.85
CA PHE A 64 28.40 -7.80 24.83
C PHE A 64 29.16 -8.04 26.14
N LYS A 65 30.45 -8.40 26.05
CA LYS A 65 31.30 -8.63 27.22
C LYS A 65 31.25 -7.39 28.11
N LYS A 66 31.24 -7.58 29.44
CA LYS A 66 31.29 -6.47 30.41
C LYS A 66 32.49 -5.57 30.07
N GLY A 67 32.22 -4.32 29.67
CA GLY A 67 33.24 -3.36 29.17
C GLY A 67 33.18 -3.05 27.67
N HIS A 68 32.39 -3.79 26.88
CA HIS A 68 32.19 -3.46 25.47
C HIS A 68 31.31 -2.22 25.33
N ILE A 69 31.90 -1.12 24.88
CA ILE A 69 31.20 0.11 24.51
C ILE A 69 30.53 -0.15 23.15
N PRO A 70 29.19 -0.23 23.06
CA PRO A 70 28.52 -0.38 21.77
C PRO A 70 28.83 0.86 20.91
N TRP A 71 28.93 0.69 19.59
CA TRP A 71 29.21 1.80 18.64
C TRP A 71 28.20 2.97 18.74
N SER A 72 27.07 2.73 19.40
CA SER A 72 25.98 3.65 19.70
C SER A 72 26.10 4.37 21.04
N ALA A 73 27.03 4.00 21.91
CA ALA A 73 27.23 4.67 23.19
C ALA A 73 27.67 6.12 22.94
N GLY A 74 26.91 7.08 23.49
CA GLY A 74 27.11 8.51 23.26
C GLY A 74 26.47 9.07 21.98
N LYS A 75 26.03 8.22 21.04
CA LYS A 75 25.26 8.68 19.87
C LYS A 75 23.78 8.78 20.25
N LYS A 76 23.17 9.95 20.06
CA LYS A 76 21.71 10.13 20.18
C LYS A 76 21.01 9.39 19.04
N ILE A 77 20.85 8.06 19.14
CA ILE A 77 20.13 7.23 18.13
C ILE A 77 18.60 7.47 18.17
N GLY A 78 18.12 8.33 19.06
CA GLY A 78 16.72 8.71 19.16
C GLY A 78 16.36 9.97 18.37
N VAL A 79 16.85 10.18 17.15
CA VAL A 79 16.15 11.11 16.25
C VAL A 79 14.89 10.37 15.81
N PRO A 80 13.67 10.80 16.22
CA PRO A 80 12.45 10.11 15.83
C PRO A 80 12.45 9.96 14.31
N VAL A 81 11.91 8.85 13.79
CA VAL A 81 11.88 8.57 12.34
C VAL A 81 11.18 9.69 11.55
N ASN A 82 10.47 10.58 12.26
CA ASN A 82 9.76 11.75 11.74
C ASN A 82 10.52 13.09 11.94
N ALA A 83 11.68 13.11 12.60
CA ALA A 83 12.52 14.30 12.77
C ALA A 83 13.46 14.58 11.59
N PHE A 84 13.51 13.68 10.60
CA PHE A 84 13.76 14.09 9.21
C PHE A 84 12.50 14.79 8.66
N GLY A 85 12.08 15.86 9.34
CA GLY A 85 10.94 16.67 8.92
C GLY A 85 11.16 17.20 7.50
N LYS A 86 10.07 17.46 6.79
CA LYS A 86 10.07 18.18 5.51
C LYS A 86 10.88 19.47 5.68
N GLY A 87 12.13 19.47 5.25
CA GLY A 87 13.07 20.58 5.50
C GLY A 87 14.51 20.20 5.80
N HIS A 88 14.87 18.92 5.99
CA HIS A 88 16.29 18.56 6.10
C HIS A 88 17.00 18.86 4.77
N ILE A 89 17.74 19.95 4.73
CA ILE A 89 18.57 20.34 3.60
C ILE A 89 19.76 19.36 3.57
N PRO A 90 19.91 18.54 2.50
CA PRO A 90 21.10 17.72 2.35
C PRO A 90 22.35 18.60 2.44
N TRP A 91 23.41 18.12 3.11
CA TRP A 91 24.66 18.89 3.30
C TRP A 91 25.33 19.35 2.00
N ASN A 92 24.94 18.74 0.87
CA ASN A 92 25.39 19.04 -0.48
C ASN A 92 24.39 19.87 -1.31
N LYS A 93 23.24 20.27 -0.76
CA LYS A 93 22.27 21.10 -1.51
C LYS A 93 22.89 22.45 -1.84
N GLY A 94 22.91 22.79 -3.13
CA GLY A 94 23.49 24.05 -3.62
C GLY A 94 25.01 24.03 -3.78
N LYS A 95 25.70 22.95 -3.40
CA LYS A 95 27.13 22.79 -3.70
C LYS A 95 27.28 22.16 -5.08
N THR A 96 27.84 22.90 -6.03
CA THR A 96 28.34 22.37 -7.30
C THR A 96 29.79 21.89 -7.12
N GLY A 97 30.25 20.94 -7.95
CA GLY A 97 31.65 20.48 -7.93
C GLY A 97 32.07 19.61 -6.73
N VAL A 98 31.13 19.06 -5.96
CA VAL A 98 31.44 18.15 -4.82
C VAL A 98 32.20 16.88 -5.28
N PHE A 99 31.99 16.47 -6.53
CA PHE A 99 32.66 15.33 -7.15
C PHE A 99 33.53 15.82 -8.30
N SER A 100 34.71 15.22 -8.46
CA SER A 100 35.55 15.43 -9.64
C SER A 100 34.85 14.90 -10.91
N GLU A 101 35.19 15.44 -12.07
CA GLU A 101 34.62 14.97 -13.35
C GLU A 101 34.95 13.49 -13.59
N GLU A 102 36.14 13.04 -13.18
CA GLU A 102 36.51 11.63 -13.20
C GLU A 102 35.55 10.76 -12.37
N THR A 103 35.14 11.23 -11.19
CA THR A 103 34.18 10.52 -10.33
C THR A 103 32.79 10.50 -10.97
N LEU A 104 32.35 11.62 -11.56
CA LEU A 104 31.08 11.68 -12.28
C LEU A 104 31.07 10.73 -13.47
N GLN A 105 32.17 10.63 -14.21
CA GLN A 105 32.31 9.69 -15.32
C GLN A 105 32.20 8.24 -14.85
N LYS A 106 32.86 7.87 -13.76
CA LYS A 106 32.72 6.52 -13.16
C LYS A 106 31.27 6.20 -12.77
N ILE A 107 30.53 7.17 -12.22
CA ILE A 107 29.10 7.00 -11.89
C ILE A 107 28.25 6.82 -13.15
N ARG A 108 28.49 7.62 -14.20
CA ARG A 108 27.80 7.49 -15.50
C ARG A 108 28.06 6.10 -16.11
N ASP A 109 29.32 5.67 -16.16
CA ASP A 109 29.71 4.38 -16.72
C ASP A 109 29.11 3.21 -15.92
N ALA A 110 29.16 3.28 -14.59
CA ALA A 110 28.55 2.27 -13.73
C ALA A 110 27.04 2.17 -13.96
N ARG A 111 26.35 3.30 -14.12
CA ARG A 111 24.91 3.33 -14.38
C ARG A 111 24.55 2.85 -15.79
N ALA A 112 25.39 3.13 -16.79
CA ALA A 112 25.21 2.62 -18.15
C ALA A 112 25.36 1.09 -18.22
N ARG A 113 26.23 0.50 -17.40
CA ARG A 113 26.40 -0.95 -17.28
C ARG A 113 25.28 -1.64 -16.51
N GLN A 114 24.45 -0.91 -15.77
CA GLN A 114 23.32 -1.51 -15.05
C GLN A 114 22.24 -1.95 -16.04
N THR A 115 22.16 -3.25 -16.30
CA THR A 115 21.04 -3.85 -17.03
C THR A 115 19.88 -4.06 -16.07
N PHE A 116 18.85 -3.23 -16.16
CA PHE A 116 17.60 -3.49 -15.47
C PHE A 116 16.80 -4.53 -16.26
N PRO A 117 16.29 -5.59 -15.62
CA PRO A 117 15.45 -6.55 -16.33
C PRO A 117 14.23 -5.80 -16.88
N HIS A 118 13.92 -6.02 -18.15
CA HIS A 118 12.82 -5.37 -18.85
C HIS A 118 11.86 -6.42 -19.41
N GLY A 119 10.63 -6.00 -19.72
CA GLY A 119 9.65 -6.94 -20.27
C GLY A 119 9.41 -8.13 -19.33
N LYS A 120 9.40 -9.34 -19.89
CA LYS A 120 9.08 -10.59 -19.17
C LYS A 120 10.06 -10.94 -18.06
N ASP A 121 11.30 -10.46 -18.15
CA ASP A 121 12.34 -10.78 -17.18
C ASP A 121 12.24 -9.92 -15.90
N HIS A 122 11.43 -8.86 -15.93
CA HIS A 122 11.23 -7.99 -14.77
C HIS A 122 10.37 -8.70 -13.72
N TRP A 123 10.78 -8.68 -12.44
CA TRP A 123 10.10 -9.36 -11.33
C TRP A 123 8.63 -8.95 -11.05
N HIS A 124 8.19 -7.83 -11.62
CA HIS A 124 6.84 -7.30 -11.51
C HIS A 124 6.08 -7.45 -12.84
N TRP A 125 6.69 -8.11 -13.83
CA TRP A 125 6.00 -8.48 -15.06
C TRP A 125 4.80 -9.35 -14.73
N LYS A 126 3.70 -9.09 -15.43
CA LYS A 126 2.48 -9.87 -15.39
C LYS A 126 1.98 -9.98 -16.83
N ASP A 127 1.53 -11.16 -17.23
CA ASP A 127 0.98 -11.35 -18.58
C ASP A 127 -0.29 -10.53 -18.79
N VAL A 128 -1.09 -10.39 -17.73
CA VAL A 128 -2.21 -9.44 -17.70
C VAL A 128 -1.74 -8.15 -17.04
N PRO A 129 -1.66 -7.03 -17.79
CA PRO A 129 -1.26 -5.75 -17.21
C PRO A 129 -2.28 -5.28 -16.17
N ALA A 130 -1.79 -4.58 -15.15
CA ALA A 130 -2.67 -3.93 -14.18
C ALA A 130 -3.49 -2.82 -14.86
N TYR A 131 -4.73 -2.62 -14.41
CA TYR A 131 -5.64 -1.53 -14.84
C TYR A 131 -4.89 -0.19 -15.00
N SER A 132 -4.19 0.24 -13.95
CA SER A 132 -3.46 1.51 -13.94
C SER A 132 -2.34 1.61 -14.98
N ALA A 133 -1.71 0.49 -15.34
CA ALA A 133 -0.67 0.46 -16.38
C ALA A 133 -1.28 0.62 -17.77
N VAL A 134 -2.45 0.01 -18.01
CA VAL A 134 -3.19 0.15 -19.27
C VAL A 134 -3.73 1.56 -19.45
N HIS A 135 -4.31 2.17 -18.41
CA HIS A 135 -4.77 3.57 -18.48
C HIS A 135 -3.63 4.54 -18.78
N LYS A 136 -2.48 4.38 -18.12
CA LYS A 136 -1.30 5.21 -18.41
C LYS A 136 -0.82 5.03 -19.84
N TRP A 137 -0.81 3.80 -20.34
CA TRP A 137 -0.46 3.50 -21.73
C TRP A 137 -1.44 4.17 -22.71
N LEU A 138 -2.76 4.05 -22.49
CA LEU A 138 -3.77 4.70 -23.34
C LEU A 138 -3.62 6.21 -23.39
N VAL A 139 -3.42 6.86 -22.23
CA VAL A 139 -3.21 8.31 -22.18
C VAL A 139 -1.92 8.72 -22.87
N LYS A 140 -0.86 7.90 -22.78
CA LYS A 140 0.40 8.17 -23.46
C LYS A 140 0.29 8.07 -24.98
N GLU A 141 -0.35 7.03 -25.50
CA GLU A 141 -0.43 6.76 -26.94
C GLU A 141 -1.55 7.55 -27.64
N TYR A 142 -2.68 7.74 -26.97
CA TYR A 142 -3.89 8.31 -27.58
C TYR A 142 -4.37 9.60 -26.90
N GLY A 143 -3.68 10.06 -25.87
CA GLY A 143 -4.12 11.20 -25.08
C GLY A 143 -5.37 10.91 -24.26
N ASN A 144 -6.00 12.00 -23.79
CA ASN A 144 -7.26 11.93 -23.08
C ASN A 144 -8.44 11.92 -24.07
N PRO A 145 -9.49 11.13 -23.81
CA PRO A 145 -10.68 11.11 -24.66
C PRO A 145 -11.37 12.48 -24.62
N GLN A 146 -11.70 13.02 -25.80
CA GLN A 146 -12.26 14.38 -25.95
C GLN A 146 -13.76 14.44 -25.65
N PHE A 147 -14.49 13.35 -25.84
CA PHE A 147 -15.93 13.29 -25.62
C PHE A 147 -16.35 11.93 -25.07
N CYS A 148 -17.48 11.91 -24.36
CA CYS A 148 -18.08 10.70 -23.85
C CYS A 148 -18.84 10.01 -24.98
N GLU A 149 -18.41 8.81 -25.37
CA GLU A 149 -19.03 8.06 -26.48
C GLU A 149 -20.50 7.67 -26.20
N PHE A 150 -20.98 7.76 -24.93
CA PHE A 150 -22.36 7.42 -24.56
C PHE A 150 -23.30 8.61 -24.43
N CYS A 151 -22.81 9.76 -23.98
CA CYS A 151 -23.67 10.92 -23.73
C CYS A 151 -23.23 12.20 -24.45
N GLY A 152 -22.11 12.17 -25.19
CA GLY A 152 -21.62 13.30 -25.98
C GLY A 152 -20.98 14.43 -25.18
N ILE A 153 -20.95 14.36 -23.83
CA ILE A 153 -20.32 15.41 -23.01
C ILE A 153 -18.83 15.52 -23.36
N GLU A 154 -18.35 16.75 -23.53
CA GLU A 154 -16.95 17.08 -23.81
C GLU A 154 -16.06 16.96 -22.56
N GLY A 155 -14.79 16.64 -22.80
CA GLY A 155 -13.79 16.47 -21.77
C GLY A 155 -13.20 17.80 -21.37
N GLU A 156 -13.05 18.01 -20.06
CA GLU A 156 -12.46 19.22 -19.50
C GLU A 156 -11.61 18.88 -18.28
N TYR A 157 -10.66 19.76 -17.96
CA TYR A 157 -9.91 19.67 -16.71
C TYR A 157 -10.70 20.31 -15.57
N LYS A 158 -10.96 19.54 -14.50
CA LYS A 158 -11.53 20.04 -13.25
C LYS A 158 -10.50 20.07 -12.14
N GLU A 159 -10.64 21.02 -11.23
CA GLU A 159 -9.77 21.16 -10.06
C GLU A 159 -10.42 20.52 -8.83
N ARG A 160 -9.60 19.84 -8.02
CA ARG A 160 -10.00 19.28 -6.73
C ARG A 160 -9.74 20.27 -5.59
N LYS A 161 -10.24 19.97 -4.40
CA LYS A 161 -10.03 20.79 -3.19
C LYS A 161 -8.57 20.98 -2.80
N ASP A 162 -7.68 20.08 -3.23
CA ASP A 162 -6.24 20.14 -3.00
C ASP A 162 -5.46 20.88 -4.11
N GLY A 163 -6.17 21.47 -5.09
CA GLY A 163 -5.60 22.16 -6.24
C GLY A 163 -5.18 21.23 -7.39
N SER A 164 -5.31 19.91 -7.24
CA SER A 164 -4.95 18.97 -8.30
C SER A 164 -6.00 18.97 -9.43
N LYS A 165 -5.53 18.97 -10.68
CA LYS A 165 -6.40 18.90 -11.86
C LYS A 165 -6.62 17.46 -12.30
N PHE A 166 -7.84 17.13 -12.73
CA PHE A 166 -8.19 15.83 -13.31
C PHE A 166 -9.06 16.00 -14.56
N TRP A 167 -8.91 15.09 -15.52
CA TRP A 167 -9.73 15.09 -16.74
C TRP A 167 -11.07 14.40 -16.47
N THR A 168 -12.18 14.94 -16.99
CA THR A 168 -13.54 14.46 -16.68
C THR A 168 -13.95 13.17 -17.37
N ILE A 169 -13.24 12.77 -18.42
CA ILE A 169 -13.57 11.59 -19.23
C ILE A 169 -12.45 10.56 -19.10
N GLU A 170 -12.81 9.33 -18.75
CA GLU A 170 -11.84 8.27 -18.55
C GLU A 170 -11.95 7.24 -19.66
N TRP A 171 -10.83 6.60 -19.99
CA TRP A 171 -10.86 5.38 -20.78
C TRP A 171 -11.57 4.27 -19.99
N SER A 172 -12.54 3.60 -20.60
CA SER A 172 -13.26 2.47 -20.00
C SER A 172 -13.14 1.24 -20.90
N ASN A 173 -12.97 0.06 -20.33
CA ASN A 173 -12.73 -1.17 -21.07
C ASN A 173 -14.04 -1.80 -21.56
N LYS A 174 -14.18 -2.05 -22.86
CA LYS A 174 -15.39 -2.64 -23.47
C LYS A 174 -15.60 -4.11 -23.10
N THR A 175 -14.50 -4.84 -22.99
CA THR A 175 -14.51 -6.32 -22.96
C THR A 175 -14.22 -6.89 -21.57
N GLY A 176 -13.77 -6.05 -20.64
CA GLY A 176 -13.24 -6.48 -19.35
C GLY A 176 -11.84 -7.12 -19.42
N GLN A 177 -11.27 -7.28 -20.63
CA GLN A 177 -9.90 -7.76 -20.82
C GLN A 177 -8.97 -6.57 -21.08
N TYR A 178 -7.91 -6.43 -20.28
CA TYR A 178 -6.98 -5.29 -20.36
C TYR A 178 -5.99 -5.42 -21.52
N ILE A 179 -6.51 -5.56 -22.75
CA ILE A 179 -5.75 -5.67 -24.00
C ILE A 179 -5.24 -4.28 -24.40
N LYS A 180 -4.01 -4.18 -24.90
CA LYS A 180 -3.44 -2.92 -25.41
C LYS A 180 -3.88 -2.63 -26.85
N ASP A 181 -5.18 -2.50 -27.08
CA ASP A 181 -5.75 -2.09 -28.36
C ASP A 181 -6.85 -1.04 -28.11
N ARG A 182 -6.72 0.13 -28.75
CA ARG A 182 -7.66 1.25 -28.64
C ARG A 182 -9.12 0.85 -28.91
N LYS A 183 -9.37 -0.10 -29.80
CA LYS A 183 -10.73 -0.54 -30.18
C LYS A 183 -11.49 -1.14 -29.00
N HIS A 184 -10.77 -1.67 -28.01
CA HIS A 184 -11.30 -2.25 -26.78
C HIS A 184 -11.59 -1.23 -25.68
N TYR A 185 -11.54 0.07 -25.97
CA TYR A 185 -11.85 1.11 -24.99
C TYR A 185 -12.90 2.11 -25.48
N PHE A 186 -13.74 2.59 -24.58
CA PHE A 186 -14.62 3.74 -24.77
C PHE A 186 -14.02 4.94 -24.03
N GLY A 187 -14.15 6.15 -24.56
CA GLY A 187 -14.04 7.36 -23.74
C GLY A 187 -15.37 7.60 -23.01
N LEU A 188 -15.43 7.48 -21.69
CA LEU A 188 -16.67 7.65 -20.91
C LEU A 188 -16.50 8.66 -19.78
N CYS A 189 -17.51 9.51 -19.57
CA CYS A 189 -17.57 10.32 -18.36
C CYS A 189 -17.77 9.43 -17.12
N ALA A 190 -17.38 9.89 -15.93
CA ALA A 190 -17.44 9.10 -14.71
C ALA A 190 -18.84 8.48 -14.44
N LYS A 191 -19.93 9.21 -14.73
CA LYS A 191 -21.30 8.71 -14.55
C LYS A 191 -21.63 7.55 -15.52
N CYS A 192 -21.32 7.71 -16.80
CA CYS A 192 -21.51 6.66 -17.80
C CYS A 192 -20.62 5.45 -17.53
N HIS A 193 -19.38 5.69 -17.09
CA HIS A 193 -18.44 4.65 -16.71
C HIS A 193 -18.99 3.77 -15.57
N ILE A 194 -19.45 4.39 -14.47
CA ILE A 194 -20.06 3.68 -13.34
C ILE A 194 -21.30 2.88 -13.77
N ASN A 195 -22.14 3.45 -14.63
CA ASN A 195 -23.33 2.77 -15.12
C ASN A 195 -22.98 1.56 -16.01
N TYR A 196 -21.96 1.71 -16.86
CA TYR A 196 -21.44 0.64 -17.70
C TYR A 196 -20.92 -0.54 -16.86
N ASP A 197 -20.12 -0.25 -15.83
CA ASP A 197 -19.58 -1.28 -14.92
C ASP A 197 -20.68 -1.98 -14.10
N LYS A 198 -21.72 -1.24 -13.69
CA LYS A 198 -22.90 -1.82 -13.00
C LYS A 198 -23.73 -2.73 -13.92
N GLY A 199 -23.78 -2.44 -15.22
CA GLY A 199 -24.45 -3.29 -16.20
C GLY A 199 -23.75 -4.63 -16.38
N HIS A 200 -22.42 -4.61 -16.45
CA HIS A 200 -21.58 -5.81 -16.60
C HIS A 200 -21.63 -6.79 -15.42
N THR A 201 -21.97 -6.32 -14.22
CA THR A 201 -22.06 -7.20 -13.04
C THR A 201 -23.33 -8.06 -12.98
N LYS A 202 -24.34 -7.82 -13.84
CA LYS A 202 -25.60 -8.58 -13.86
C LYS A 202 -25.63 -9.76 -14.83
N GLN A 203 -24.60 -9.94 -15.67
CA GLN A 203 -24.55 -10.99 -16.69
C GLN A 203 -23.53 -12.12 -16.38
N LYS A 204 -23.05 -12.22 -15.14
CA LYS A 204 -22.25 -13.34 -14.64
C LYS A 204 -23.05 -14.16 -13.65
#